data_AF-A0A1F6P9J0-F1
#
_entry.id   AF-A0A1F6P9J0-F1
#
_cell.length_a   1.000
_cell.length_b   1.000
_cell.length_c   1.000
_cell.angle_alpha   90.00
_cell.angle_beta   90.00
_cell.angle_gamma   90.00
#
_symmetry.space_group_name_H-M   'P 1'
#
loop_
_entity.id
_entity.type
_entity.pdbx_description
1 polymer ?
#
loop_
_entity_poly.entity_id
_entity_poly.type
_entity_poly.pdbx_seq_one_letter_code
_entity_poly.pdbx_strand_id
1 'polypeptide(L)' 'MQWEDLKNKGKKELEELLSENRNELRSLLFQTHGRQLKQVHKIDLIKKTIARITMALKDLSRKVI' A
#
# COMPACT_ATOMS: atom_id res chain seq x y z
N MET A 1 -0.22 1.63 -8.63
CA MET A 1 -1.23 2.64 -8.25
C MET A 1 -0.70 4.03 -8.56
N GLN A 2 -1.46 4.84 -9.31
CA GLN A 2 -1.13 6.25 -9.60
C GLN A 2 -1.46 7.12 -8.39
N TRP A 3 -0.77 8.24 -8.24
CA TRP A 3 -0.95 9.16 -7.11
C TRP A 3 -2.30 9.90 -7.15
N GLU A 4 -2.79 10.16 -8.35
CA GLU A 4 -4.06 10.84 -8.60
C GLU A 4 -5.26 10.02 -8.08
N ASP A 5 -5.24 8.70 -8.29
CA ASP A 5 -6.26 7.78 -7.80
C ASP A 5 -6.34 7.73 -6.27
N LEU A 6 -5.22 7.99 -5.57
CA LEU A 6 -5.14 8.00 -4.11
C LEU A 6 -5.71 9.28 -3.50
N LYS A 7 -5.62 10.39 -4.23
CA LYS A 7 -6.06 11.71 -3.74
C LYS A 7 -7.58 11.88 -3.79
N ASN A 8 -8.26 11.15 -4.68
CA ASN A 8 -9.71 11.18 -4.82
C ASN A 8 -10.44 10.24 -3.85
N LYS A 9 -9.72 9.34 -3.17
CA LYS A 9 -10.30 8.39 -2.21
C LYS A 9 -10.50 9.01 -0.83
N GLY A 10 -11.55 8.57 -0.15
CA GLY A 10 -11.84 8.98 1.22
C GLY A 10 -10.84 8.44 2.23
N LYS A 11 -10.77 9.04 3.43
CA LYS A 11 -9.88 8.58 4.52
C LYS A 11 -10.08 7.10 4.85
N LYS A 12 -11.34 6.66 4.96
CA LYS A 12 -11.69 5.26 5.26
C LYS A 12 -11.24 4.30 4.17
N GLU A 13 -11.47 4.65 2.90
CA GLU A 13 -11.06 3.83 1.76
C GLU A 13 -9.53 3.69 1.69
N LEU A 14 -8.79 4.76 2.00
CA LEU A 14 -7.33 4.72 2.07
C LEU A 14 -6.83 3.83 3.22
N GLU A 15 -7.51 3.84 4.38
CA GLU A 15 -7.20 2.95 5.51
C GLU A 15 -7.51 1.48 5.18
N GLU A 16 -8.61 1.20 4.49
CA GLU A 16 -8.97 -0.13 3.99
C GLU A 16 -7.94 -0.65 2.98
N LEU A 17 -7.59 0.16 1.98
CA LEU A 17 -6.54 -0.16 1.00
C LEU A 17 -5.19 -0.39 1.67
N LEU A 18 -4.85 0.38 2.70
CA LEU A 18 -3.62 0.18 3.46
C LEU A 18 -3.61 -1.19 4.14
N SER A 19 -4.75 -1.60 4.71
CA SER A 19 -4.92 -2.92 5.34
C SER A 19 -4.77 -4.05 4.33
N GLU A 20 -5.45 -3.94 3.19
CA GLU A 20 -5.38 -4.93 2.10
C GLU A 20 -3.95 -5.10 1.57
N ASN A 21 -3.27 -3.99 1.25
CA ASN A 21 -1.89 -4.03 0.75
C ASN A 21 -0.91 -4.61 1.78
N ARG A 22 -1.14 -4.38 3.08
CA ARG A 22 -0.33 -4.99 4.16
C ARG A 22 -0.55 -6.50 4.26
N ASN A 23 -1.79 -6.97 4.11
CA ASN A 23 -2.11 -8.38 4.06
C ASN A 23 -1.49 -9.06 2.84
N GLU A 24 -1.56 -8.41 1.68
CA GLU A 24 -0.92 -8.90 0.46
C GLU A 24 0.60 -8.97 0.61
N LEU A 25 1.23 -7.95 1.21
CA LEU A 25 2.66 -7.97 1.53
C LEU A 25 3.02 -9.15 2.42
N ARG A 26 2.22 -9.44 3.45
CA ARG A 26 2.44 -10.57 4.36
C ARG A 26 2.38 -11.91 3.61
N SER A 27 1.40 -12.06 2.72
CA SER A 27 1.28 -13.25 1.85
C SER A 27 2.47 -13.40 0.91
N LEU A 28 2.93 -12.32 0.29
CA LEU A 28 4.13 -12.36 -0.57
C LEU A 28 5.39 -12.69 0.21
N LEU A 29 5.54 -12.15 1.43
CA LEU A 29 6.67 -12.47 2.30
C LEU A 29 6.66 -13.95 2.68
N PHE A 30 5.49 -14.50 3.02
CA PHE A 30 5.35 -15.94 3.30
C PHE A 30 5.76 -16.81 2.10
N GLN A 31 5.29 -16.46 0.89
CA GLN A 31 5.69 -17.15 -0.35
C GLN A 31 7.19 -16.99 -0.66
N THR A 32 7.79 -15.86 -0.28
CA THR A 32 9.23 -15.60 -0.44
C THR A 32 10.06 -16.44 0.52
N HIS A 33 9.62 -16.58 1.78
CA HIS A 33 10.25 -17.46 2.75
C HIS A 33 10.23 -18.92 2.29
N GLY A 34 9.15 -19.35 1.61
CA GLY A 34 9.07 -20.66 0.96
C GLY A 34 9.90 -20.81 -0.33
N ARG A 35 10.68 -19.79 -0.75
CA ARG A 35 11.38 -19.71 -2.05
C ARG A 35 10.48 -19.98 -3.27
N GLN A 36 9.17 -19.87 -3.13
CA GLN A 36 8.19 -20.12 -4.20
C GLN A 36 7.88 -18.86 -5.02
N LEU A 37 8.24 -17.67 -4.53
CA LEU A 37 7.93 -16.42 -5.20
C LEU A 37 8.91 -16.13 -6.35
N LYS A 38 8.48 -16.41 -7.59
CA LYS A 38 9.24 -16.08 -8.81
C LYS A 38 9.37 -14.57 -9.07
N GLN A 39 8.47 -13.75 -8.53
CA GLN A 39 8.36 -12.31 -8.83
C GLN A 39 8.62 -11.46 -7.59
N VAL A 40 9.87 -11.42 -7.13
CA VAL A 40 10.30 -10.65 -5.95
C VAL A 40 10.05 -9.15 -6.06
N HIS A 41 10.07 -8.60 -7.27
CA HIS A 41 9.81 -7.17 -7.53
C HIS A 41 8.40 -6.72 -7.09
N LYS A 42 7.43 -7.66 -6.97
CA LYS A 42 6.08 -7.35 -6.47
C LYS A 42 6.11 -6.85 -5.03
N ILE A 43 7.01 -7.38 -4.20
CA ILE A 43 7.18 -6.94 -2.81
C ILE A 43 7.54 -5.46 -2.77
N ASP A 44 8.48 -5.04 -3.63
CA ASP A 44 8.91 -3.64 -3.67
C ASP A 44 7.83 -2.72 -4.25
N LEU A 45 7.05 -3.19 -5.22
CA LEU A 45 5.89 -2.47 -5.74
C LEU A 45 4.83 -2.26 -4.66
N ILE A 46 4.53 -3.28 -3.86
CA ILE A 46 3.56 -3.18 -2.76
C ILE A 46 4.08 -2.26 -1.66
N LYS A 47 5.36 -2.37 -1.27
CA LYS A 47 5.98 -1.44 -0.29
C LYS A 47 5.89 0.01 -0.74
N LYS A 48 6.19 0.29 -2.02
CA LYS A 48 6.03 1.64 -2.60
C LYS A 48 4.57 2.10 -2.57
N THR A 49 3.63 1.20 -2.82
CA THR A 49 2.20 1.50 -2.79
C THR A 49 1.74 1.84 -1.37
N ILE A 50 2.16 1.07 -0.35
CA ILE A 50 1.88 1.36 1.07
C ILE A 50 2.45 2.73 1.47
N ALA A 51 3.69 3.04 1.07
CA ALA A 51 4.31 4.34 1.35
C ALA A 51 3.50 5.49 0.75
N ARG A 52 3.01 5.34 -0.50
CA ARG A 52 2.16 6.33 -1.16
C ARG A 52 0.81 6.50 -0.44
N ILE A 53 0.12 5.42 -0.09
CA ILE A 53 -1.14 5.48 0.66
C ILE A 53 -0.95 6.19 2.00
N THR A 54 0.13 5.86 2.72
CA THR A 54 0.46 6.47 4.01
C THR A 54 0.72 7.97 3.88
N MET A 55 1.43 8.37 2.81
CA MET A 55 1.67 9.78 2.51
C MET A 55 0.36 10.52 2.16
N ALA A 56 -0.53 9.90 1.38
CA ALA A 56 -1.84 10.47 1.06
C ALA A 56 -2.72 10.67 2.30
N LEU A 57 -2.74 9.70 3.23
CA LEU A 57 -3.42 9.84 4.52
C LEU A 57 -2.85 11.00 5.36
N LYS A 58 -1.53 11.16 5.36
CA LYS A 58 -0.86 12.27 6.06
C LYS A 58 -1.15 13.63 5.42
N ASP A 59 -1.18 13.69 4.08
CA ASP A 59 -1.56 14.91 3.34
C ASP A 59 -3.01 15.32 3.64
N LEU A 60 -3.92 14.35 3.65
CA LEU A 60 -5.32 14.57 4.03
C LEU A 60 -5.43 15.09 5.47
N SER A 61 -4.67 14.52 6.41
CA SER A 61 -4.61 15.01 7.79
C SER A 61 -4.05 16.44 7.91
N ARG A 62 -3.13 16.84 7.02
CA ARG A 62 -2.52 18.18 7.05
C ARG A 62 -3.43 19.27 6.48
N LYS A 63 -4.30 18.92 5.52
CA LYS A 63 -5.29 19.85 4.94
C LYS A 63 -6.42 20.23 5.89
N VAL A 64 -6.54 19.59 7.04
CA VAL A 64 -7.56 19.89 8.06
C VAL A 64 -7.12 21.04 8.99
N ILE A 65 -6.09 21.81 8.60
CA ILE A 65 -5.61 23.02 9.31
C ILE A 65 -5.88 24.25 8.46
#